data_AF-A0A957V1Z7-F1
#
_entry.id   AF-A0A957V1Z7-F1
#
_cell.length_a   1.000
_cell.length_b   1.000
_cell.length_c   1.000
_cell.angle_alpha   90.00
_cell.angle_beta   90.00
_cell.angle_gamma   90.00
#
_symmetry.space_group_name_H-M   'P 1'
#
loop_
_entity.id
_entity.type
_entity.pdbx_description
1 polymer ?
#
loop_
_entity_poly.entity_id
_entity_poly.type
_entity_poly.pdbx_seq_one_letter_code
_entity_poly.pdbx_strand_id
1 'polypeptide(L)'
;MNEPIDLITSQENPRIKAARKLHTRKGRIAAGALLVEGVRLLSDAWRSGIRPEIVFYAPEMLGSDEGNALLASLQEAGCACFGCAPAVFA
;
A
#
# COMPACT_ATOMS: atom_id res chain seq x y z
N MET A 1 -12.60 2.48 -20.73
CA MET A 1 -13.24 1.52 -19.80
C MET A 1 -12.08 0.92 -19.03
N ASN A 2 -11.62 1.58 -17.96
CA ASN A 2 -10.41 1.17 -17.25
C ASN A 2 -10.73 -0.07 -16.41
N GLU A 3 -10.15 -1.20 -16.76
CA GLU A 3 -10.12 -2.40 -15.94
C GLU A 3 -9.63 -2.05 -14.52
N PRO A 4 -10.15 -2.72 -13.48
CA PRO A 4 -9.65 -2.53 -12.13
C PRO A 4 -8.21 -3.05 -12.10
N ILE A 5 -7.27 -2.12 -11.92
CA ILE A 5 -5.86 -2.36 -11.63
C ILE A 5 -5.81 -3.33 -10.43
N ASP A 6 -5.56 -4.62 -10.72
CA ASP A 6 -5.38 -5.76 -9.80
C ASP A 6 -6.01 -5.61 -8.41
N LEU A 7 -7.36 -5.59 -8.34
CA LEU A 7 -8.08 -5.51 -7.08
C LEU A 7 -7.87 -6.80 -6.26
N ILE A 8 -7.14 -6.70 -5.16
CA ILE A 8 -6.97 -7.79 -4.19
C ILE A 8 -8.20 -7.86 -3.29
N THR A 9 -8.91 -8.98 -3.32
CA THR A 9 -10.14 -9.18 -2.53
C THR A 9 -9.97 -10.15 -1.36
N SER A 10 -8.85 -10.86 -1.28
CA SER A 10 -8.62 -11.93 -0.31
C SER A 10 -7.44 -11.64 0.61
N GLN A 11 -7.65 -11.79 1.91
CA GLN A 11 -6.57 -11.77 2.92
C GLN A 11 -5.57 -12.91 2.72
N GLU A 12 -5.97 -13.97 2.00
CA GLU A 12 -5.11 -15.10 1.71
C GLU A 12 -4.10 -14.82 0.59
N ASN A 13 -4.21 -13.66 -0.08
CA ASN A 13 -3.25 -13.23 -1.08
C ASN A 13 -1.83 -13.23 -0.51
N PRO A 14 -0.83 -13.84 -1.19
CA PRO A 14 0.54 -13.93 -0.68
C PRO A 14 1.16 -12.57 -0.31
N ARG A 15 0.84 -11.51 -1.07
CA ARG A 15 1.33 -10.14 -0.80
C ARG A 15 0.75 -9.58 0.50
N ILE A 16 -0.55 -9.80 0.73
CA ILE A 16 -1.21 -9.39 1.98
C ILE A 16 -0.66 -10.18 3.16
N LYS A 17 -0.49 -11.50 3.03
CA LYS A 17 0.15 -12.32 4.08
C LYS A 17 1.57 -11.85 4.39
N ALA A 18 2.35 -11.47 3.37
CA ALA A 18 3.70 -10.94 3.56
C ALA A 18 3.66 -9.60 4.31
N ALA A 19 2.80 -8.66 3.90
CA ALA A 19 2.61 -7.37 4.56
C ALA A 19 2.21 -7.53 6.03
N ARG A 20 1.25 -8.40 6.34
CA ARG A 20 0.79 -8.65 7.73
C ARG A 20 1.90 -9.19 8.64
N LYS A 21 2.86 -9.95 8.10
CA LYS A 21 4.02 -10.42 8.90
C LYS A 21 4.86 -9.25 9.43
N LEU A 22 4.88 -8.12 8.73
CA LEU A 22 5.65 -6.92 9.11
C LEU A 22 5.14 -6.21 10.37
N HIS A 23 3.95 -6.54 10.88
CA HIS A 23 3.52 -6.05 12.20
C HIS A 23 4.39 -6.63 13.34
N THR A 24 5.00 -7.80 13.14
CA THR A 24 5.86 -8.43 14.15
C THR A 24 7.33 -8.05 13.96
N ARG A 25 8.08 -7.91 15.06
CA ARG A 25 9.54 -7.69 15.01
C ARG A 25 10.25 -8.77 14.20
N LYS A 26 9.88 -10.04 14.41
CA LYS A 26 10.45 -11.18 13.69
C LYS A 26 10.21 -11.07 12.18
N GLY A 27 8.99 -10.71 11.77
CA GLY A 27 8.65 -10.52 10.35
C GLY A 27 9.41 -9.37 9.71
N ARG A 28 9.56 -8.23 10.40
CA ARG A 28 10.37 -7.11 9.89
C ARG A 28 11.83 -7.48 9.70
N ILE A 29 12.44 -8.14 10.68
CA ILE A 29 13.85 -8.57 10.58
C ILE A 29 14.03 -9.58 9.45
N ALA A 30 13.12 -10.55 9.31
CA ALA A 30 13.21 -11.56 8.26
C ALA A 30 13.02 -10.98 6.85
N ALA A 31 12.15 -9.97 6.69
CA ALA A 31 11.88 -9.35 5.40
C ALA A 31 12.82 -8.18 5.07
N GLY A 32 13.52 -7.62 6.05
CA GLY A 32 14.27 -6.36 5.88
C GLY A 32 13.37 -5.16 5.57
N ALA A 33 12.08 -5.25 5.90
CA ALA A 33 11.06 -4.27 5.53
C ALA A 33 10.20 -3.86 6.73
N LEU A 34 9.50 -2.74 6.59
CA LEU A 34 8.53 -2.25 7.57
C LEU A 34 7.27 -1.77 6.85
N LEU A 35 6.15 -1.78 7.58
CA LEU A 35 4.89 -1.26 7.08
C LEU A 35 4.78 0.22 7.45
N VAL A 36 4.42 1.06 6.48
CA VAL A 36 4.05 2.46 6.69
C VAL A 36 2.56 2.59 6.41
N GLU A 37 1.81 3.12 7.37
CA GLU A 37 0.36 3.25 7.27
C GLU A 37 -0.06 4.73 7.34
N GLY A 38 -1.12 5.05 6.57
CA GLY A 38 -1.70 6.38 6.52
C GLY A 38 -1.05 7.31 5.48
N VAL A 39 -1.89 8.15 4.88
CA VAL A 39 -1.52 9.07 3.78
C VAL A 39 -0.38 10.00 4.20
N ARG A 40 -0.45 10.56 5.42
CA ARG A 40 0.54 11.53 5.89
C ARG A 40 1.93 10.92 6.05
N LEU A 41 2.05 9.78 6.72
CA LEU A 41 3.34 9.13 6.95
C LEU A 41 3.94 8.63 5.63
N LEU A 42 3.11 8.07 4.73
CA LEU A 42 3.56 7.66 3.40
C LEU A 42 4.02 8.87 2.56
N SER A 43 3.32 10.00 2.64
CA SER A 43 3.71 11.25 1.98
C SER A 43 5.06 11.75 2.50
N ASP A 44 5.29 11.74 3.80
CA ASP A 44 6.57 12.16 4.39
C ASP A 44 7.73 11.25 3.95
N ALA A 45 7.50 9.93 3.94
CA ALA A 45 8.46 8.96 3.42
C ALA A 45 8.77 9.23 1.93
N TRP A 46 7.73 9.43 1.10
CA TRP A 46 7.89 9.73 -0.32
C TRP A 46 8.71 11.00 -0.58
N ARG A 47 8.37 12.09 0.14
CA ARG A 47 9.04 13.40 0.04
C ARG A 47 10.50 13.36 0.51
N SER A 48 10.84 12.48 1.44
CA SER A 48 12.23 12.24 1.87
C SER A 48 13.04 11.37 0.90
N GLY A 49 12.47 10.95 -0.22
CA GLY A 49 13.15 10.15 -1.24
C GLY A 49 13.01 8.63 -1.03
N ILE A 50 12.30 8.18 0.00
CA ILE A 50 12.02 6.75 0.20
C ILE A 50 11.05 6.28 -0.89
N ARG A 51 11.33 5.12 -1.46
CA ARG A 51 10.50 4.48 -2.48
C ARG A 51 9.83 3.24 -1.88
N PRO A 52 8.49 3.22 -1.76
CA PRO A 52 7.78 2.02 -1.33
C PRO A 52 7.96 0.90 -2.35
N GLU A 53 8.22 -0.31 -1.88
CA GLU A 53 8.26 -1.50 -2.73
C GLU A 53 6.86 -1.88 -3.22
N ILE A 54 5.88 -1.84 -2.31
CA ILE A 54 4.48 -2.15 -2.59
C ILE A 54 3.59 -1.17 -1.81
N VAL A 55 2.56 -0.68 -2.47
CA VAL A 55 1.51 0.17 -1.89
C VAL A 55 0.18 -0.57 -1.99
N PHE A 56 -0.52 -0.70 -0.86
CA PHE A 56 -1.88 -1.21 -0.80
C PHE A 56 -2.82 -0.06 -0.46
N TYR A 57 -3.93 0.06 -1.20
CA TYR A 57 -4.94 1.08 -0.92
C TYR A 57 -6.34 0.51 -1.11
N ALA A 58 -7.32 1.00 -0.34
CA ALA A 58 -8.73 0.71 -0.60
C ALA A 58 -9.33 1.85 -1.44
N PRO A 59 -9.70 1.64 -2.72
CA PRO A 59 -10.28 2.70 -3.55
C PRO A 59 -11.50 3.35 -2.91
N GLU A 60 -12.37 2.54 -2.29
CA GLU A 60 -13.60 2.99 -1.63
C GLU A 60 -13.34 3.82 -0.35
N MET A 61 -12.15 3.69 0.25
CA MET A 61 -11.77 4.41 1.46
C MET A 61 -10.85 5.60 1.17
N LEU A 62 -10.34 5.72 -0.06
CA LEU A 62 -9.43 6.80 -0.47
C LEU A 62 -10.24 8.07 -0.81
N GLY A 63 -10.84 8.67 0.21
CA GLY A 63 -11.76 9.80 0.06
C GLY A 63 -11.12 11.19 0.11
N SER A 64 -9.81 11.30 0.39
CA SER A 64 -9.13 12.60 0.47
C SER A 64 -8.39 12.96 -0.82
N ASP A 65 -8.44 14.23 -1.21
CA ASP A 65 -7.70 14.75 -2.36
C ASP A 65 -6.18 14.49 -2.22
N GLU A 66 -5.65 14.65 -1.00
CA GLU A 66 -4.26 14.38 -0.66
C GLU A 66 -3.87 12.92 -0.91
N GLY A 67 -4.75 11.97 -0.54
CA GLY A 67 -4.52 10.55 -0.75
C GLY A 67 -4.53 10.18 -2.23
N ASN A 68 -5.47 10.75 -2.99
CA ASN A 68 -5.57 10.54 -4.43
C ASN A 68 -4.36 11.13 -5.18
N ALA A 69 -3.92 12.34 -4.83
CA ALA A 69 -2.74 12.97 -5.42
C ALA A 69 -1.45 12.19 -5.11
N LEU A 70 -1.31 11.68 -3.89
CA LEU A 70 -0.18 10.83 -3.51
C LEU A 70 -0.19 9.51 -4.30
N LEU A 71 -1.33 8.84 -4.41
CA LEU A 71 -1.46 7.60 -5.18
C LEU A 71 -1.09 7.81 -6.65
N ALA A 72 -1.57 8.89 -7.27
CA ALA A 72 -1.21 9.24 -8.64
C ALA A 72 0.30 9.44 -8.79
N SER A 73 0.93 10.18 -7.87
CA SER A 73 2.39 10.41 -7.87
C SER A 73 3.18 9.10 -7.74
N LEU A 74 2.71 8.16 -6.91
CA LEU A 74 3.33 6.84 -6.74
C LEU A 74 3.20 5.98 -8.00
N GLN A 75 2.03 6.00 -8.64
CA GLN A 75 1.79 5.28 -9.89
C GLN A 75 2.61 5.84 -11.05
N GLU A 76 2.67 7.16 -11.20
CA GLU A 76 3.50 7.83 -12.22
C GLU A 76 5.00 7.53 -12.03
N ALA A 77 5.44 7.38 -10.78
CA ALA A 77 6.80 6.97 -10.46
C ALA A 77 7.07 5.45 -10.64
N GLY A 78 6.06 4.68 -11.05
CA GLY A 78 6.19 3.24 -11.29
C GLY A 78 6.18 2.37 -10.01
N CYS A 79 5.74 2.89 -8.87
CA CYS A 79 5.56 2.08 -7.66
C CYS A 79 4.44 1.05 -7.86
N ALA A 80 4.63 -0.17 -7.35
CA ALA A 80 3.62 -1.21 -7.43
C ALA A 80 2.45 -0.89 -6.49
N CYS A 81 1.34 -0.42 -7.06
CA CYS A 81 0.14 -0.01 -6.33
C CYS A 81 -1.00 -1.01 -6.58
N PHE A 82 -1.51 -1.64 -5.52
CA PHE A 82 -2.60 -2.60 -5.59
C PHE A 82 -3.84 -2.06 -4.88
N GLY A 83 -4.94 -1.99 -5.61
CA GLY A 83 -6.25 -1.75 -5.02
C GLY A 83 -6.64 -2.97 -4.19
N CYS A 84 -7.30 -2.74 -3.06
CA CYS A 84 -7.74 -3.79 -2.14
C CYS A 84 -9.20 -3.56 -1.76
N ALA A 85 -10.00 -4.63 -1.67
CA ALA A 85 -11.32 -4.54 -1.07
C ALA A 85 -11.20 -4.18 0.43
N PRO A 86 -12.15 -3.43 1.02
CA PRO A 86 -12.09 -3.04 2.43
C PRO A 86 -11.86 -4.22 3.39
N ALA A 87 -12.44 -5.39 3.08
CA ALA A 87 -12.29 -6.61 3.88
C ALA A 87 -10.85 -7.15 3.98
N VAL A 88 -9.93 -6.69 3.12
CA VAL A 88 -8.50 -7.04 3.19
C VAL A 88 -7.79 -6.34 4.35
N PHE A 89 -8.30 -5.18 4.79
CA PHE A 89 -7.74 -4.38 5.88
C PHE A 89 -8.37 -4.68 7.25
N ALA A 90 -9.35 -5.59 7.30
CA ALA A 90 -10.06 -5.99 8.51
C ALA A 90 -9.27 -6.99 9.38
#